data_AF-A0A7G8Z996-F1
#
_entry.id   AF-A0A7G8Z996-F1
#
_cell.length_a   1.000
_cell.length_b   1.000
_cell.length_c   1.000
_cell.angle_alpha   90.00
_cell.angle_beta   90.00
_cell.angle_gamma   90.00
#
_symmetry.space_group_name_H-M   'P 1'
#
loop_
_entity.id
_entity.type
_entity.pdbx_description
1 polymer ?
#
loop_
_entity_poly.entity_id
_entity_poly.type
_entity_poly.pdbx_seq_one_letter_code
_entity_poly.pdbx_strand_id
1 'polypeptide(L)'
;MDSSVATPYHRVNKILLSIIGQWPHQSRLSKRICYAIIFFFTSTHGYFQTAGMIAAFSDIDVFLEALPTVLADVVCGVKMFNFSINAAMMKQLVIAIEEDWKTFSSGPENEILNEYAKFGRKVTIYYAGALYGSMIPMMLVPLTPIILDIVAPMNESYPKHLMFQQIEFLLDFERYFYPLLIHGYLGTFTYLTIIIAIDTMFMVYIQHACAKFAILGLFLEKVAKDTDGDIEKNDYNQMVQCVSSHNDAIESVTKFVLTVENQYIKMLIVKIISYSCHNIRGYG
;
A
#
# COMPACT_ATOMS: atom_id res chain seq x y z
N MET A 1 -25.11 -8.70 -15.81
CA MET A 1 -24.15 -8.66 -16.93
C MET A 1 -22.77 -8.80 -16.30
N ASP A 2 -22.30 -10.04 -16.22
CA ASP A 2 -21.10 -10.44 -15.49
C ASP A 2 -19.84 -9.84 -16.13
N SER A 3 -19.29 -8.80 -15.51
CA SER A 3 -17.96 -8.31 -15.80
C SER A 3 -16.95 -9.09 -14.96
N SER A 4 -16.53 -10.25 -15.47
CA SER A 4 -15.43 -11.04 -14.90
C SER A 4 -14.11 -10.27 -15.06
N VAL A 5 -13.80 -9.40 -14.10
CA VAL A 5 -12.63 -8.48 -14.12
C VAL A 5 -11.65 -8.84 -12.98
N ALA A 6 -11.69 -10.07 -12.47
CA ALA A 6 -10.68 -10.58 -11.55
C ALA A 6 -10.62 -12.09 -11.71
N THR A 7 -9.48 -12.59 -12.17
CA THR A 7 -9.15 -14.01 -11.94
C THR A 7 -9.28 -14.29 -10.44
N PRO A 8 -9.63 -15.53 -10.02
CA PRO A 8 -9.83 -15.85 -8.60
C PRO A 8 -8.62 -15.48 -7.71
N TYR A 9 -7.44 -15.35 -8.32
CA TYR A 9 -6.20 -14.96 -7.64
C TYR A 9 -6.14 -13.49 -7.22
N HIS A 10 -6.79 -12.57 -7.94
CA HIS A 10 -6.74 -11.12 -7.67
C HIS A 10 -7.94 -10.62 -6.86
N ARG A 11 -8.80 -11.51 -6.35
CA ARG A 11 -10.01 -11.14 -5.60
C ARG A 11 -9.70 -10.31 -4.35
N VAL A 12 -8.63 -10.64 -3.62
CA VAL A 12 -8.22 -9.92 -2.41
C VAL A 12 -7.76 -8.51 -2.77
N ASN A 13 -6.85 -8.36 -3.74
CA ASN A 13 -6.38 -7.06 -4.22
C ASN A 13 -7.54 -6.20 -4.75
N LYS A 14 -8.50 -6.79 -5.48
CA LYS A 14 -9.70 -6.09 -5.93
C LYS A 14 -10.54 -5.55 -4.77
N ILE A 15 -10.74 -6.34 -3.71
CA ILE A 15 -11.48 -5.89 -2.52
C ILE A 15 -10.74 -4.73 -1.86
N LEU A 16 -9.43 -4.88 -1.59
CA LEU A 16 -8.60 -3.86 -0.96
C LEU A 16 -8.60 -2.54 -1.75
N LEU A 17 -8.38 -2.59 -3.06
CA LEU A 17 -8.41 -1.41 -3.93
C LEU A 17 -9.82 -0.80 -4.04
N SER A 18 -10.87 -1.60 -3.97
CA SER A 18 -12.26 -1.10 -3.99
C SER A 18 -12.61 -0.38 -2.70
N ILE A 19 -12.17 -0.88 -1.55
CA ILE A 19 -12.32 -0.20 -0.25
C ILE A 19 -11.70 1.19 -0.35
N ILE A 20 -10.51 1.28 -0.95
CA ILE A 20 -9.82 2.56 -1.08
C ILE A 20 -10.26 3.43 -2.28
N GLY A 21 -11.30 3.03 -3.03
CA GLY A 21 -11.81 3.78 -4.18
C GLY A 21 -10.91 3.80 -5.42
N GLN A 22 -9.84 3.00 -5.42
CA GLN A 22 -8.79 2.97 -6.45
C GLN A 22 -9.00 1.85 -7.48
N TRP A 23 -9.99 0.97 -7.30
CA TRP A 23 -10.20 -0.11 -8.25
C TRP A 23 -10.60 0.42 -9.64
N PRO A 24 -9.91 0.05 -10.74
CA PRO A 24 -10.12 0.69 -12.04
C PRO A 24 -11.57 0.64 -12.53
N HIS A 25 -12.26 -0.49 -12.32
CA HIS A 25 -13.60 -0.75 -12.82
C HIS A 25 -14.74 -0.46 -11.81
N GLN A 26 -14.45 0.24 -10.71
CA GLN A 26 -15.45 0.62 -9.71
C GLN A 26 -16.36 1.76 -10.19
N SER A 27 -17.61 1.79 -9.71
CA SER A 27 -18.60 2.81 -10.10
C SER A 27 -18.16 4.21 -9.65
N ARG A 28 -18.51 5.25 -10.43
CA ARG A 28 -18.10 6.64 -10.15
C ARG A 28 -18.57 7.13 -8.78
N LEU A 29 -19.78 6.76 -8.38
CA LEU A 29 -20.34 7.13 -7.07
C LEU A 29 -19.56 6.46 -5.94
N SER A 30 -19.32 5.15 -6.04
CA SER A 30 -18.56 4.42 -5.01
C SER A 30 -17.14 4.96 -4.88
N LYS A 31 -16.44 5.25 -5.98
CA LYS A 31 -15.12 5.89 -5.95
C LYS A 31 -15.13 7.22 -5.21
N ARG A 32 -16.10 8.11 -5.52
CA ARG A 32 -16.21 9.43 -4.86
C ARG A 32 -16.44 9.31 -3.36
N ILE A 33 -17.31 8.39 -2.94
CA ILE A 33 -17.58 8.13 -1.52
C ILE A 33 -16.33 7.60 -0.82
N CYS A 34 -15.70 6.56 -1.38
CA CYS A 34 -14.47 5.99 -0.83
C CYS A 34 -13.37 7.06 -0.71
N TYR A 35 -13.15 7.87 -1.74
CA TYR A 35 -12.16 8.95 -1.69
C TYR A 35 -12.46 10.00 -0.63
N ALA A 36 -13.72 10.42 -0.49
CA ALA A 36 -14.10 11.39 0.54
C ALA A 36 -13.82 10.84 1.95
N ILE A 37 -14.20 9.59 2.21
CA ILE A 37 -13.97 8.91 3.49
C ILE A 37 -12.48 8.80 3.79
N ILE A 38 -11.70 8.30 2.83
CA ILE A 38 -10.26 8.13 2.99
C ILE A 38 -9.57 9.46 3.20
N PHE A 39 -9.87 10.46 2.36
CA PHE A 39 -9.28 11.78 2.48
C PHE A 39 -9.55 12.41 3.84
N PHE A 40 -10.77 12.24 4.37
CA PHE A 40 -11.12 12.69 5.71
C PHE A 40 -10.24 12.02 6.77
N PHE A 41 -10.18 10.68 6.79
CA PHE A 41 -9.40 9.96 7.79
C PHE A 41 -7.90 10.20 7.65
N THR A 42 -7.34 10.20 6.44
CA THR A 42 -5.90 10.43 6.23
C THR A 42 -5.50 11.85 6.61
N SER A 43 -6.29 12.86 6.21
CA SER A 43 -5.93 14.26 6.49
C SER A 43 -6.03 14.57 7.98
N THR A 44 -7.07 14.09 8.65
CA THR A 44 -7.26 14.32 10.09
C THR A 44 -6.26 13.55 10.94
N HIS A 45 -6.00 12.28 10.63
CA HIS A 45 -4.99 11.49 11.33
C HIS A 45 -3.58 12.05 11.09
N GLY A 46 -3.21 12.35 9.84
CA GLY A 46 -1.92 12.97 9.53
C GLY A 46 -1.72 14.33 10.22
N TYR A 47 -2.79 15.12 10.36
CA TYR A 47 -2.77 16.34 11.17
C TYR A 47 -2.46 16.04 12.63
N PHE A 48 -3.22 15.14 13.28
CA PHE A 48 -3.00 14.82 14.70
C PHE A 48 -1.59 14.26 14.96
N GLN A 49 -1.10 13.38 14.10
CA GLN A 49 0.24 12.82 14.20
C GLN A 49 1.32 13.89 14.09
N THR A 50 1.23 14.74 13.05
CA THR A 50 2.26 15.76 12.78
C THR A 50 2.21 16.89 13.78
N ALA A 51 1.02 17.41 14.10
CA ALA A 51 0.85 18.47 15.08
C ALA A 51 1.20 17.99 16.50
N GLY A 52 0.81 16.76 16.86
CA GLY A 52 1.21 16.13 18.12
C GLY A 52 2.72 15.97 18.24
N MET A 53 3.39 15.48 17.20
CA MET A 53 4.85 15.38 17.17
C MET A 53 5.53 16.76 17.36
N ILE A 54 5.00 17.82 16.73
CA ILE A 54 5.51 19.19 16.92
C ILE A 54 5.25 19.70 18.34
N ALA A 55 4.07 19.41 18.92
CA ALA A 55 3.74 19.80 20.29
C ALA A 55 4.63 19.09 21.31
N ALA A 56 5.00 17.84 21.05
CA ALA A 56 5.92 17.04 21.86
C ALA A 56 7.41 17.36 21.64
N PHE A 57 7.77 18.42 20.90
CA PHE A 57 9.16 18.70 20.53
C PHE A 57 10.12 18.85 21.72
N SER A 58 9.63 19.29 22.88
CA SER A 58 10.41 19.39 24.11
C SER A 58 10.72 18.04 24.77
N ASP A 59 9.92 17.01 24.48
CA ASP A 59 10.07 15.65 24.99
C ASP A 59 10.69 14.78 23.90
N ILE A 60 12.01 14.59 23.98
CA ILE A 60 12.78 13.89 22.93
C ILE A 60 12.30 12.45 22.76
N ASP A 61 11.91 11.77 23.83
CA ASP A 61 11.50 10.38 23.78
C ASP A 61 10.19 10.25 23.00
N VAL A 62 9.18 11.07 23.34
CA VAL A 62 7.89 11.10 22.62
C VAL A 62 8.06 11.59 21.19
N PHE A 63 8.92 12.58 20.95
CA PHE A 63 9.21 13.07 19.60
C PHE A 63 9.81 11.97 18.71
N LEU A 64 10.79 11.22 19.23
CA LEU A 64 11.44 10.14 18.50
C LEU A 64 10.49 8.96 18.24
N GLU A 65 9.58 8.67 19.17
CA GLU A 65 8.54 7.64 19.00
C GLU A 65 7.50 8.03 17.94
N ALA A 66 7.17 9.32 17.81
CA ALA A 66 6.24 9.84 16.80
C ALA A 66 6.84 9.94 15.39
N LEU A 67 8.17 9.95 15.26
CA LEU A 67 8.84 10.15 13.97
C LEU A 67 8.52 9.05 12.94
N PRO A 68 8.57 7.73 13.27
CA PRO A 68 8.20 6.67 12.35
C PRO A 68 6.76 6.75 11.86
N THR A 69 5.81 7.12 12.73
CA THR A 69 4.39 7.19 12.35
C THR A 69 4.13 8.34 11.38
N VAL A 70 4.71 9.52 11.64
CA VAL A 70 4.63 10.66 10.71
C VAL A 70 5.33 10.35 9.37
N LEU A 71 6.45 9.63 9.38
CA LEU A 71 7.10 9.18 8.15
C LEU A 71 6.21 8.20 7.37
N ALA A 72 5.58 7.24 8.05
CA ALA A 72 4.65 6.30 7.43
C ALA A 72 3.42 7.02 6.83
N ASP A 73 2.91 8.07 7.49
CA ASP A 73 1.80 8.87 6.97
C ASP A 73 2.17 9.58 5.66
N VAL A 74 3.38 10.15 5.61
CA VAL A 74 3.92 10.80 4.42
C VAL A 74 4.13 9.79 3.28
N VAL A 75 4.73 8.63 3.56
CA VAL A 75 4.87 7.50 2.62
C VAL A 75 3.54 7.11 2.02
N CYS A 76 2.52 6.94 2.86
CA CYS A 76 1.19 6.59 2.42
C CYS A 76 0.56 7.68 1.53
N GLY A 77 0.70 8.95 1.90
CA GLY A 77 0.22 10.09 1.11
C GLY A 77 0.85 10.13 -0.29
N VAL A 78 2.17 9.95 -0.37
CA VAL A 78 2.91 9.87 -1.64
C VAL A 78 2.43 8.70 -2.50
N LYS A 79 2.31 7.51 -1.92
CA LYS A 79 1.81 6.31 -2.62
C LYS A 79 0.41 6.55 -3.17
N MET A 80 -0.50 7.10 -2.37
CA MET A 80 -1.86 7.42 -2.79
C MET A 80 -1.92 8.42 -3.94
N PHE A 81 -1.13 9.50 -3.83
CA PHE A 81 -1.09 10.53 -4.86
C PHE A 81 -0.54 9.98 -6.18
N ASN A 82 0.57 9.23 -6.12
CA ASN A 82 1.16 8.61 -7.30
C ASN A 82 0.23 7.57 -7.93
N PHE A 83 -0.43 6.73 -7.13
CA PHE A 83 -1.38 5.74 -7.64
C PHE A 83 -2.56 6.43 -8.34
N SER A 84 -3.03 7.56 -7.79
CA SER A 84 -4.12 8.35 -8.36
C SER A 84 -3.73 9.03 -9.68
N ILE A 85 -2.55 9.64 -9.76
CA ILE A 85 -2.04 10.25 -11.01
C ILE A 85 -1.90 9.20 -12.10
N ASN A 86 -1.36 8.04 -11.75
CA ASN A 86 -1.10 6.96 -12.70
C ASN A 86 -2.30 6.01 -12.85
N ALA A 87 -3.50 6.40 -12.44
CA ALA A 87 -4.67 5.51 -12.44
C ALA A 87 -5.01 4.95 -13.83
N ALA A 88 -4.75 5.71 -14.91
CA ALA A 88 -4.94 5.24 -16.28
C ALA A 88 -3.98 4.09 -16.64
N MET A 89 -2.71 4.24 -16.25
CA MET A 89 -1.67 3.23 -16.43
C MET A 89 -1.96 1.98 -15.58
N MET A 90 -2.35 2.15 -14.31
CA MET A 90 -2.76 1.03 -13.44
C MET A 90 -3.94 0.27 -14.04
N LYS A 91 -4.90 0.97 -14.65
CA LYS A 91 -6.01 0.33 -15.37
C LYS A 91 -5.53 -0.48 -16.57
N GLN A 92 -4.60 0.05 -17.36
CA GLN A 92 -4.04 -0.66 -18.52
C GLN A 92 -3.31 -1.93 -18.09
N LEU A 93 -2.56 -1.90 -16.99
CA LEU A 93 -1.90 -3.09 -16.44
C LEU A 93 -2.89 -4.18 -16.04
N VAL A 94 -4.00 -3.81 -15.40
CA VAL A 94 -5.07 -4.78 -15.06
C VAL A 94 -5.69 -5.38 -16.31
N ILE A 95 -5.95 -4.58 -17.34
CA ILE A 95 -6.49 -5.06 -18.61
C ILE A 95 -5.49 -6.00 -19.30
N ALA A 96 -4.20 -5.65 -19.32
CA ALA A 96 -3.16 -6.49 -19.92
C ALA A 96 -3.06 -7.86 -19.23
N ILE A 97 -3.17 -7.91 -17.89
CA ILE A 97 -3.24 -9.17 -17.14
C ILE A 97 -4.43 -10.02 -17.61
N GLU A 98 -5.60 -9.41 -17.80
CA GLU A 98 -6.81 -10.09 -18.24
C GLU A 98 -6.72 -10.59 -19.69
N GLU A 99 -6.13 -9.80 -20.58
CA GLU A 99 -5.90 -10.17 -21.97
C GLU A 99 -4.89 -11.31 -22.09
N ASP A 100 -3.77 -11.24 -21.37
CA ASP A 100 -2.77 -12.31 -21.32
C ASP A 100 -3.40 -13.62 -20.84
N TRP A 101 -4.32 -13.58 -19.88
CA TRP A 101 -5.03 -14.78 -19.39
C TRP A 101 -5.98 -15.40 -20.42
N LYS A 102 -6.53 -14.59 -21.33
CA LYS A 102 -7.35 -15.07 -22.45
C LYS A 102 -6.48 -15.67 -23.55
N THR A 103 -5.34 -15.03 -23.84
CA THR A 103 -4.37 -15.48 -24.83
C THR A 103 -3.74 -16.82 -24.42
N PHE A 104 -3.21 -16.91 -23.20
CA PHE A 104 -2.59 -18.11 -22.64
C PHE A 104 -3.61 -18.92 -21.82
N SER A 105 -4.72 -19.29 -22.46
CA SER A 105 -5.85 -19.96 -21.76
C SER A 105 -5.62 -21.45 -21.48
N SER A 106 -4.64 -22.09 -22.14
CA SER A 106 -4.29 -23.50 -21.96
C SER A 106 -2.80 -23.73 -22.25
N GLY A 107 -2.28 -24.90 -21.90
CA GLY A 107 -0.87 -25.25 -22.13
C GLY A 107 0.10 -24.81 -21.02
N PRO A 108 1.41 -25.03 -21.23
CA PRO A 108 2.44 -24.73 -20.23
C PRO A 108 2.51 -23.23 -19.86
N GLU A 109 2.12 -22.34 -20.77
CA GLU A 109 2.08 -20.90 -20.54
C GLU A 109 1.02 -20.53 -19.49
N ASN A 110 -0.15 -21.19 -19.53
CA ASN A 110 -1.20 -21.01 -18.52
C ASN A 110 -0.76 -21.54 -17.14
N GLU A 111 -0.01 -22.64 -17.10
CA GLU A 111 0.51 -23.20 -15.85
C GLU A 111 1.45 -22.22 -15.14
N ILE A 112 2.36 -21.60 -15.90
CA ILE A 112 3.25 -20.53 -15.42
C ILE A 112 2.43 -19.35 -14.87
N LEU A 113 1.47 -18.82 -15.64
CA LEU A 113 0.62 -17.70 -15.17
C LEU A 113 -0.07 -18.04 -13.84
N ASN A 114 -0.61 -19.25 -13.72
CA ASN A 114 -1.26 -19.72 -12.50
C ASN A 114 -0.28 -19.83 -11.32
N GLU A 115 0.95 -20.31 -11.55
CA GLU A 115 1.96 -20.44 -10.51
C GLU A 115 2.34 -19.07 -9.91
N TYR A 116 2.70 -18.11 -10.76
CA TYR A 116 3.04 -16.76 -10.33
C TYR A 116 1.85 -16.02 -9.70
N ALA A 117 0.64 -16.18 -10.23
CA ALA A 117 -0.56 -15.59 -9.63
C ALA A 117 -0.89 -16.21 -8.26
N LYS A 118 -0.72 -17.52 -8.08
CA LYS A 118 -0.86 -18.21 -6.78
C LYS A 118 0.16 -17.69 -5.78
N PHE A 119 1.41 -17.52 -6.21
CA PHE A 119 2.46 -16.96 -5.37
C PHE A 119 2.14 -15.52 -4.97
N GLY A 120 1.78 -14.66 -5.93
CA GLY A 120 1.34 -13.28 -5.67
C GLY A 120 0.18 -13.21 -4.67
N ARG A 121 -0.83 -14.07 -4.82
CA ARG A 121 -1.94 -14.18 -3.85
C ARG A 121 -1.47 -14.56 -2.45
N LYS A 122 -0.57 -15.54 -2.33
CA LYS A 122 -0.01 -15.94 -1.02
C LYS A 122 0.72 -14.78 -0.37
N VAL A 123 1.57 -14.07 -1.12
CA VAL A 123 2.28 -12.88 -0.64
C VAL A 123 1.29 -11.81 -0.17
N THR A 124 0.25 -11.50 -0.94
CA THR A 124 -0.81 -10.57 -0.54
C THR A 124 -1.45 -10.95 0.80
N ILE A 125 -1.82 -12.22 0.97
CA ILE A 125 -2.49 -12.70 2.19
C ILE A 125 -1.54 -12.63 3.40
N TYR A 126 -0.31 -13.12 3.27
CA TYR A 126 0.66 -13.07 4.36
C TYR A 126 1.04 -11.65 4.74
N TYR A 127 1.26 -10.78 3.74
CA TYR A 127 1.60 -9.38 3.98
C TYR A 127 0.47 -8.62 4.67
N ALA A 128 -0.78 -8.77 4.19
CA ALA A 128 -1.95 -8.19 4.83
C ALA A 128 -2.16 -8.74 6.24
N GLY A 129 -2.04 -10.05 6.41
CA GLY A 129 -2.18 -10.72 7.71
C GLY A 129 -1.12 -10.26 8.72
N ALA A 130 0.13 -10.08 8.29
CA ALA A 130 1.19 -9.58 9.14
C ALA A 130 0.92 -8.13 9.60
N LEU A 131 0.55 -7.22 8.70
CA LEU A 131 0.33 -5.82 9.02
C LEU A 131 -0.94 -5.59 9.86
N TYR A 132 -2.05 -6.24 9.52
CA TYR A 132 -3.24 -6.20 10.39
C TYR A 132 -3.00 -6.93 11.71
N GLY A 133 -2.21 -8.01 11.70
CA GLY A 133 -1.81 -8.72 12.90
C GLY A 133 -0.99 -7.86 13.87
N SER A 134 -0.03 -7.10 13.36
CA SER A 134 0.78 -6.17 14.18
C SER A 134 -0.01 -5.01 14.75
N MET A 135 -1.15 -4.66 14.14
CA MET A 135 -2.05 -3.61 14.62
C MET A 135 -2.77 -4.02 15.90
N ILE A 136 -3.11 -5.31 16.05
CA ILE A 136 -3.94 -5.80 17.15
C ILE A 136 -3.31 -5.51 18.53
N PRO A 137 -2.03 -5.86 18.80
CA PRO A 137 -1.40 -5.51 20.07
C PRO A 137 -1.43 -4.01 20.37
N MET A 138 -1.20 -3.16 19.36
CA MET A 138 -1.22 -1.71 19.54
C MET A 138 -2.63 -1.19 19.92
N MET A 139 -3.68 -1.79 19.36
CA MET A 139 -5.07 -1.48 19.73
C MET A 139 -5.46 -2.02 21.12
N LEU A 140 -4.72 -2.96 21.68
CA LEU A 140 -4.99 -3.47 23.03
C LEU A 140 -4.37 -2.60 24.12
N VAL A 141 -3.30 -1.86 23.81
CA VAL A 141 -2.60 -0.99 24.78
C VAL A 141 -3.57 0.02 25.45
N PRO A 142 -4.35 0.83 24.70
CA PRO A 142 -5.26 1.80 25.32
C PRO A 142 -6.47 1.14 26.01
N LEU A 143 -6.82 -0.09 25.61
CA LEU A 143 -7.96 -0.83 26.18
C LEU A 143 -7.60 -1.49 27.52
N THR A 144 -6.32 -1.77 27.75
CA THR A 144 -5.83 -2.42 28.97
C THR A 144 -6.28 -1.69 30.25
N PRO A 145 -6.04 -0.37 30.43
CA PRO A 145 -6.49 0.33 31.63
C PRO A 145 -8.02 0.33 31.78
N ILE A 146 -8.77 0.42 30.68
CA ILE A 146 -10.24 0.40 30.68
C ILE A 146 -10.77 -0.97 31.16
N ILE A 147 -10.17 -2.05 30.69
CA ILE A 147 -10.55 -3.40 31.09
C ILE A 147 -10.20 -3.61 32.56
N LEU A 148 -9.00 -3.20 33.00
CA LEU A 148 -8.56 -3.32 34.38
C LEU A 148 -9.47 -2.56 35.35
N ASP A 149 -9.93 -1.36 34.99
CA ASP A 149 -10.92 -0.60 35.78
C ASP A 149 -12.23 -1.38 35.98
N ILE A 150 -12.61 -2.27 35.05
CA ILE A 150 -13.84 -3.08 35.13
C ILE A 150 -13.61 -4.37 35.91
N VAL A 151 -12.52 -5.09 35.65
CA VAL A 151 -12.28 -6.45 36.18
C VAL A 151 -11.57 -6.45 37.53
N ALA A 152 -10.76 -5.43 37.81
CA ALA A 152 -9.95 -5.30 39.02
C ALA A 152 -9.82 -3.82 39.44
N PRO A 153 -10.95 -3.19 39.85
CA PRO A 153 -10.99 -1.77 40.17
C PRO A 153 -10.09 -1.43 41.37
N MET A 154 -9.34 -0.33 41.26
CA MET A 154 -8.56 0.27 42.35
C MET A 154 -9.28 1.49 42.93
N ASN A 155 -8.77 2.05 44.03
CA ASN A 155 -9.30 3.29 44.64
C ASN A 155 -9.22 4.49 43.69
N GLU A 156 -8.22 4.51 42.82
CA GLU A 156 -8.07 5.45 41.72
C GLU A 156 -8.03 4.66 40.40
N SER A 157 -8.61 5.24 39.35
CA SER A 157 -8.64 4.59 38.03
C SER A 157 -7.25 4.45 37.43
N TYR A 158 -7.05 3.40 36.64
CA TYR A 158 -5.77 3.20 35.94
C TYR A 158 -5.49 4.34 34.95
N PRO A 159 -4.23 4.78 34.81
CA PRO A 159 -3.88 5.86 33.90
C PRO A 159 -4.18 5.47 32.45
N LYS A 160 -4.95 6.32 31.77
CA LYS A 160 -5.36 6.13 30.38
C LYS A 160 -4.32 6.75 29.46
N HIS A 161 -4.02 6.06 28.37
CA HIS A 161 -3.09 6.53 27.35
C HIS A 161 -3.66 6.25 25.97
N LEU A 162 -3.34 7.11 25.01
CA LEU A 162 -3.68 6.90 23.60
C LEU A 162 -2.68 5.95 22.94
N MET A 163 -3.06 5.38 21.78
CA MET A 163 -2.15 4.58 20.95
C MET A 163 -0.92 5.39 20.48
N PHE A 164 -1.07 6.71 20.41
CA PHE A 164 -0.03 7.65 19.97
C PHE A 164 0.08 8.77 21.00
N GLN A 165 1.08 8.66 21.87
CA GLN A 165 1.26 9.53 23.04
C GLN A 165 1.44 11.01 22.66
N GLN A 166 2.04 11.30 21.52
CA GLN A 166 2.23 12.67 21.03
C GLN A 166 0.93 13.46 20.84
N ILE A 167 -0.22 12.79 20.68
CA ILE A 167 -1.52 13.45 20.56
C ILE A 167 -1.95 14.07 21.91
N GLU A 168 -1.48 13.52 23.03
CA GLU A 168 -1.76 14.02 24.39
C GLU A 168 -1.13 15.41 24.63
N PHE A 169 -0.08 15.77 23.88
CA PHE A 169 0.56 17.08 23.94
C PHE A 169 -0.21 18.16 23.16
N LEU A 170 -1.11 17.77 22.27
CA LEU A 170 -1.84 18.70 21.40
C LEU A 170 -3.19 19.12 21.97
N LEU A 171 -3.87 18.20 22.65
CA LEU A 171 -5.24 18.36 23.13
C LEU A 171 -5.36 17.86 24.56
N ASP A 172 -6.35 18.40 25.28
CA ASP A 172 -6.80 17.84 26.55
C ASP A 172 -7.38 16.42 26.31
N PHE A 173 -6.52 15.42 26.43
CA PHE A 173 -6.86 14.04 26.08
C PHE A 173 -7.86 13.44 27.08
N GLU A 174 -7.89 13.89 28.33
CA GLU A 174 -8.83 13.38 29.34
C GLU A 174 -10.27 13.68 28.93
N ARG A 175 -10.50 14.88 28.39
CA ARG A 175 -11.82 15.31 27.90
C ARG A 175 -12.25 14.60 26.62
N TYR A 176 -11.30 14.32 25.71
CA TYR A 176 -11.59 13.82 24.36
C TYR A 176 -11.16 12.37 24.12
N PHE A 177 -10.89 11.61 25.19
CA PHE A 177 -10.28 10.29 25.13
C PHE A 177 -10.98 9.32 24.17
N TYR A 178 -12.28 9.04 24.36
CA TYR A 178 -12.98 8.04 23.52
C TYR A 178 -13.10 8.45 22.04
N PRO A 179 -13.47 9.70 21.69
CA PRO A 179 -13.42 10.15 20.31
C PRO A 179 -12.03 10.03 19.66
N LEU A 180 -10.97 10.44 20.36
CA LEU A 180 -9.59 10.35 19.85
C LEU A 180 -9.15 8.89 19.69
N LEU A 181 -9.55 8.00 20.61
CA LEU A 181 -9.27 6.58 20.53
C LEU A 181 -9.92 5.93 19.29
N ILE A 182 -11.22 6.16 19.10
CA ILE A 182 -11.96 5.63 17.94
C ILE A 182 -11.40 6.20 16.63
N HIS A 183 -11.13 7.52 16.60
CA HIS A 183 -10.53 8.16 15.44
C HIS A 183 -9.15 7.60 15.12
N GLY A 184 -8.30 7.40 16.13
CA GLY A 184 -6.99 6.78 16.00
C GLY A 184 -7.09 5.38 15.37
N TYR A 185 -7.99 4.53 15.87
CA TYR A 185 -8.18 3.18 15.34
C TYR A 185 -8.65 3.17 13.88
N LEU A 186 -9.65 3.98 13.55
CA LEU A 186 -10.16 4.10 12.18
C LEU A 186 -9.12 4.71 11.24
N GLY A 187 -8.36 5.70 11.72
CA GLY A 187 -7.27 6.33 10.99
C GLY A 187 -6.16 5.33 10.67
N THR A 188 -5.61 4.64 11.68
CA THR A 188 -4.57 3.64 11.49
C THR A 188 -5.05 2.49 10.59
N PHE A 189 -6.29 2.01 10.76
CA PHE A 189 -6.86 0.97 9.90
C PHE A 189 -6.93 1.44 8.44
N THR A 190 -7.34 2.69 8.21
CA THR A 190 -7.40 3.31 6.89
C THR A 190 -6.01 3.37 6.25
N TYR A 191 -5.00 3.86 6.99
CA TYR A 191 -3.61 3.94 6.52
C TYR A 191 -3.04 2.57 6.15
N LEU A 192 -3.20 1.58 7.02
CA LEU A 192 -2.73 0.22 6.75
C LEU A 192 -3.42 -0.37 5.51
N THR A 193 -4.73 -0.17 5.38
CA THR A 193 -5.49 -0.67 4.21
C THR A 193 -4.97 -0.05 2.91
N ILE A 194 -4.64 1.24 2.91
CA ILE A 194 -4.05 1.92 1.75
C ILE A 194 -2.70 1.32 1.38
N ILE A 195 -1.80 1.19 2.35
CA ILE A 195 -0.44 0.65 2.14
C ILE A 195 -0.54 -0.77 1.58
N ILE A 196 -1.32 -1.63 2.24
CA ILE A 196 -1.52 -3.03 1.82
C ILE A 196 -2.11 -3.07 0.40
N ALA A 197 -3.17 -2.30 0.12
CA ALA A 197 -3.83 -2.32 -1.18
C ALA A 197 -2.88 -1.94 -2.32
N ILE A 198 -2.09 -0.88 -2.13
CA ILE A 198 -1.16 -0.39 -3.14
C ILE A 198 0.02 -1.36 -3.31
N ASP A 199 0.71 -1.70 -2.22
CA ASP A 199 1.94 -2.52 -2.27
C ASP A 199 1.66 -3.91 -2.82
N THR A 200 0.58 -4.54 -2.40
CA THR A 200 0.22 -5.87 -2.91
C THR A 200 -0.22 -5.84 -4.36
N MET A 201 -0.83 -4.75 -4.85
CA MET A 201 -1.13 -4.62 -6.27
C MET A 201 0.14 -4.46 -7.11
N PHE A 202 1.13 -3.71 -6.61
CA PHE A 202 2.45 -3.66 -7.25
C PHE A 202 3.11 -5.03 -7.31
N MET A 203 3.06 -5.79 -6.23
CA MET A 203 3.56 -7.16 -6.23
C MET A 203 2.86 -8.02 -7.28
N VAL A 204 1.53 -7.88 -7.47
CA VAL A 204 0.81 -8.57 -8.54
C VAL A 204 1.34 -8.20 -9.93
N TYR A 205 1.59 -6.90 -10.20
CA TYR A 205 2.16 -6.48 -11.48
C TYR A 205 3.56 -7.05 -11.71
N ILE A 206 4.41 -7.05 -10.69
CA ILE A 206 5.75 -7.62 -10.75
C ILE A 206 5.69 -9.14 -11.00
N GLN A 207 4.82 -9.85 -10.30
CA GLN A 207 4.66 -11.30 -10.48
C GLN A 207 4.13 -11.64 -11.88
N HIS A 208 3.17 -10.87 -12.40
CA HIS A 208 2.69 -11.04 -13.78
C HIS A 208 3.79 -10.77 -14.80
N ALA A 209 4.59 -9.73 -14.58
CA ALA A 209 5.77 -9.45 -15.38
C ALA A 209 6.75 -10.65 -15.38
N CYS A 210 7.10 -11.18 -14.21
CA CYS A 210 7.94 -12.37 -14.10
C CYS A 210 7.36 -13.59 -14.84
N ALA A 211 6.04 -13.80 -14.76
CA ALA A 211 5.38 -14.88 -15.48
C ALA A 211 5.52 -14.75 -17.01
N LYS A 212 5.39 -13.54 -17.54
CA LYS A 212 5.60 -13.27 -18.98
C LYS A 212 7.04 -13.56 -19.42
N PHE A 213 8.03 -13.24 -18.58
CA PHE A 213 9.43 -13.59 -18.87
C PHE A 213 9.67 -15.11 -18.86
N ALA A 214 9.07 -15.83 -17.93
CA ALA A 214 9.17 -17.28 -17.90
C ALA A 214 8.52 -17.92 -19.15
N ILE A 215 7.37 -17.39 -19.59
CA ILE A 215 6.73 -17.78 -20.85
C ILE A 215 7.64 -17.50 -22.05
N LEU A 216 8.25 -16.32 -22.12
CA LEU A 216 9.20 -15.96 -23.18
C LEU A 216 10.39 -16.94 -23.22
N GLY A 217 10.92 -17.31 -22.05
CA GLY A 217 11.99 -18.31 -21.94
C GLY A 217 11.58 -19.66 -22.53
N LEU A 218 10.35 -20.13 -22.25
CA LEU A 218 9.84 -21.36 -22.86
C LEU A 218 9.78 -21.28 -24.39
N PHE A 219 9.31 -20.16 -24.94
CA PHE A 219 9.25 -19.98 -26.40
C PHE A 219 10.63 -20.00 -27.04
N LEU A 220 11.60 -19.30 -26.46
CA LEU A 220 12.98 -19.28 -26.94
C LEU A 220 13.61 -20.68 -26.89
N GLU A 221 13.32 -21.46 -25.85
CA GLU A 221 13.80 -22.84 -25.74
C GLU A 221 13.19 -23.76 -26.79
N LYS A 222 11.89 -23.61 -27.08
CA LYS A 222 11.20 -24.34 -28.16
C LYS A 222 11.84 -24.02 -29.51
N VAL A 223 12.01 -22.74 -29.83
CA VAL A 223 12.64 -22.28 -31.09
C VAL A 223 14.09 -22.76 -31.23
N ALA A 224 14.88 -22.72 -30.15
CA ALA A 224 16.26 -23.19 -30.18
C ALA A 224 16.36 -24.70 -30.49
N LYS A 225 15.40 -25.49 -30.01
CA LYS A 225 15.32 -26.94 -30.27
C LYS A 225 14.75 -27.28 -31.65
N ASP A 226 13.95 -26.39 -32.23
CA ASP A 226 13.25 -26.58 -33.50
C ASP A 226 14.03 -26.00 -34.70
N THR A 227 15.37 -26.09 -34.66
CA THR A 227 16.29 -25.45 -35.62
C THR A 227 16.18 -25.95 -37.07
N ASP A 228 15.22 -26.84 -37.37
CA ASP A 228 14.91 -27.41 -38.69
C ASP A 228 13.53 -26.97 -39.22
N GLY A 229 12.74 -26.22 -38.42
CA GLY A 229 11.41 -25.72 -38.76
C GLY A 229 11.33 -24.19 -38.84
N ASP A 230 10.59 -23.65 -39.83
CA ASP A 230 10.34 -22.21 -39.95
C ASP A 230 9.54 -21.69 -38.75
N ILE A 231 10.09 -20.74 -38.00
CA ILE A 231 9.37 -20.02 -36.94
C ILE A 231 8.16 -19.33 -37.58
N GLU A 232 6.94 -19.70 -37.16
CA GLU A 232 5.74 -19.04 -37.66
C GLU A 232 5.76 -17.54 -37.30
N LYS A 233 5.53 -16.69 -38.29
CA LYS A 233 5.54 -15.23 -38.16
C LYS A 233 4.60 -14.70 -37.07
N ASN A 234 3.57 -15.47 -36.74
CA ASN A 234 2.60 -15.16 -35.69
C ASN A 234 3.23 -15.25 -34.29
N ASP A 235 4.06 -16.27 -34.03
CA ASP A 235 4.73 -16.48 -32.75
C ASP A 235 5.78 -15.38 -32.48
N TYR A 236 6.53 -14.99 -33.51
CA TYR A 236 7.48 -13.87 -33.41
C TYR A 236 6.79 -12.53 -33.11
N ASN A 237 5.65 -12.25 -33.76
CA ASN A 237 4.91 -11.02 -33.52
C ASN A 237 4.28 -10.98 -32.11
N GLN A 238 3.76 -12.10 -31.62
CA GLN A 238 3.30 -12.23 -30.23
C GLN A 238 4.46 -12.02 -29.24
N MET A 239 5.65 -12.54 -29.56
CA MET A 239 6.86 -12.36 -28.76
C MET A 239 7.27 -10.88 -28.65
N VAL A 240 7.36 -10.17 -29.78
CA VAL A 240 7.71 -8.74 -29.82
C VAL A 240 6.66 -7.89 -29.08
N GLN A 241 5.37 -8.18 -29.28
CA GLN A 241 4.28 -7.45 -28.62
C GLN A 241 4.25 -7.69 -27.10
N CYS A 242 4.54 -8.92 -26.68
CA CYS A 242 4.68 -9.30 -25.26
C CYS A 242 5.84 -8.54 -24.61
N VAL A 243 7.01 -8.52 -25.24
CA VAL A 243 8.21 -7.82 -24.75
C VAL A 243 7.98 -6.31 -24.71
N SER A 244 7.37 -5.71 -25.74
CA SER A 244 7.08 -4.27 -25.77
C SER A 244 6.11 -3.86 -24.66
N SER A 245 4.96 -4.54 -24.55
CA SER A 245 3.94 -4.23 -23.53
C SER A 245 4.46 -4.45 -22.10
N HIS A 246 5.40 -5.39 -21.96
CA HIS A 246 6.07 -5.68 -20.71
C HIS A 246 7.12 -4.62 -20.35
N ASN A 247 7.91 -4.15 -21.32
CA ASN A 247 8.88 -3.08 -21.10
C ASN A 247 8.18 -1.79 -20.67
N ASP A 248 7.03 -1.48 -21.28
CA ASP A 248 6.18 -0.35 -20.88
C ASP A 248 5.67 -0.52 -19.43
N ALA A 249 5.28 -1.74 -19.04
CA ALA A 249 4.82 -2.06 -17.70
C ALA A 249 5.94 -2.00 -16.64
N ILE A 250 7.13 -2.51 -16.96
CA ILE A 250 8.31 -2.41 -16.10
C ILE A 250 8.77 -0.97 -16.00
N GLU A 251 8.83 -0.22 -17.10
CA GLU A 251 9.20 1.19 -17.08
C GLU A 251 8.20 1.97 -16.21
N SER A 252 6.91 1.67 -16.32
CA SER A 252 5.85 2.23 -15.51
C SER A 252 6.01 1.95 -14.00
N VAL A 253 6.26 0.69 -13.63
CA VAL A 253 6.48 0.28 -12.24
C VAL A 253 7.80 0.84 -11.71
N THR A 254 8.87 0.79 -12.51
CA THR A 254 10.19 1.31 -12.17
C THR A 254 10.14 2.82 -11.99
N LYS A 255 9.45 3.55 -12.87
CA LYS A 255 9.23 4.99 -12.74
C LYS A 255 8.43 5.32 -11.49
N PHE A 256 7.44 4.50 -11.13
CA PHE A 256 6.72 4.65 -9.86
C PHE A 256 7.63 4.41 -8.65
N VAL A 257 8.37 3.30 -8.62
CA VAL A 257 9.32 2.96 -7.53
C VAL A 257 10.38 4.04 -7.39
N LEU A 258 11.01 4.46 -8.49
CA LEU A 258 11.98 5.55 -8.51
C LEU A 258 11.36 6.90 -8.10
N THR A 259 10.11 7.19 -8.47
CA THR A 259 9.42 8.41 -8.00
C THR A 259 9.20 8.36 -6.50
N VAL A 260 8.79 7.21 -5.97
CA VAL A 260 8.55 6.98 -4.56
C VAL A 260 9.88 7.06 -3.77
N GLU A 261 10.92 6.36 -4.21
CA GLU A 261 12.26 6.38 -3.60
C GLU A 261 12.93 7.75 -3.68
N ASN A 262 12.85 8.43 -4.83
CA ASN A 262 13.42 9.76 -5.01
C ASN A 262 12.64 10.82 -4.20
N GLN A 263 11.33 10.65 -4.00
CA GLN A 263 10.57 11.47 -3.05
C GLN A 263 10.94 11.19 -1.59
N TYR A 264 11.24 9.94 -1.23
CA TYR A 264 11.76 9.62 0.11
C TYR A 264 13.11 10.26 0.38
N ILE A 265 14.05 10.14 -0.56
CA ILE A 265 15.37 10.75 -0.45
C ILE A 265 15.23 12.28 -0.33
N LYS A 266 14.40 12.91 -1.16
CA LYS A 266 14.13 14.36 -1.08
C LYS A 266 13.52 14.78 0.25
N MET A 267 12.56 14.02 0.79
CA MET A 267 11.95 14.34 2.08
C MET A 267 12.88 14.11 3.26
N LEU A 268 13.72 13.07 3.22
CA LEU A 268 14.76 12.86 4.23
C LEU A 268 15.75 14.03 4.23
N ILE A 269 16.20 14.47 3.04
CA ILE A 269 17.11 15.60 2.88
C ILE A 269 16.48 16.90 3.40
N VAL A 270 15.24 17.21 3.03
CA VAL A 270 14.54 18.42 3.52
C VAL A 270 14.39 18.41 5.04
N LYS A 271 14.09 17.26 5.65
CA LYS A 271 14.01 17.14 7.11
C LYS A 271 15.37 17.30 7.80
N ILE A 272 16.44 16.69 7.26
CA ILE A 272 17.80 16.85 7.79
C ILE A 272 18.24 18.32 7.71
N ILE A 273 17.98 18.99 6.59
CA ILE A 273 18.28 20.42 6.39
C ILE A 273 17.45 21.26 7.35
N SER A 274 16.16 20.98 7.51
CA SER A 274 15.28 21.72 8.41
C SER A 274 15.69 21.58 9.88
N TYR A 275 16.07 20.37 10.31
CA TYR A 275 16.56 20.11 11.67
C TYR A 275 17.90 20.83 11.92
N SER A 276 18.81 20.78 10.94
CA SER A 276 20.11 21.47 11.02
C SER A 276 19.94 23.00 11.07
N CYS A 277 19.06 23.56 10.24
CA CYS A 277 18.76 24.99 10.24
C CYS A 277 18.05 25.47 11.52
N HIS A 278 17.21 24.62 12.13
CA HIS A 278 16.55 24.95 13.40
C HIS A 278 17.55 24.96 14.56
N ASN A 279 18.45 23.98 14.61
CA ASN A 279 19.48 23.91 15.64
C ASN A 279 20.48 25.08 15.55
N ILE A 280 20.87 25.50 14.34
CA ILE A 280 21.77 26.66 14.13
C ILE A 280 21.14 27.99 14.61
N ARG A 281 19.81 28.12 14.58
CA ARG A 281 19.11 29.33 15.06
C ARG A 281 18.88 29.36 16.58
N GLY A 282 19.03 28.24 17.28
CA GLY A 282 18.88 28.16 18.74
C GLY A 282 20.13 28.54 19.54
N TYR A 283 21.28 28.71 18.88
CA TYR A 283 22.57 29.08 19.50
C TYR A 283 23.03 30.51 19.15
N GLY A 284 22.13 31.36 18.65
CA GLY A 284 22.41 32.75 18.25
C GLY A 284 21.66 33.77 19.09
#